data_AF-A0A660KYY2-F1
#
_entry.id   AF-A0A660KYY2-F1
#
_cell.length_a   1.000
_cell.length_b   1.000
_cell.length_c   1.000
_cell.angle_alpha   90.00
_cell.angle_beta   90.00
_cell.angle_gamma   90.00
#
_symmetry.space_group_name_H-M   'P 1'
#
loop_
_entity.id
_entity.type
_entity.pdbx_description
1 polymer ?
#
loop_
_entity_poly.entity_id
_entity_poly.type
_entity_poly.pdbx_seq_one_letter_code
_entity_poly.pdbx_strand_id
1 'polypeptide(L)'
;MAQTKRKRRTKHRGNAAGAIEARGRTGRKPTEAETKSSMRDQARQRRVTKPPTWNSAAMKAGAMAVLLFILTQVGIFGGDTTVSQGILLAAMAMLIYTPLAYVTDRWVYKKNLLRVNQKR
;
A
#
# COMPACT_ATOMS: atom_id res chain seq x y z
N MET A 1 13.02 -52.95 -18.42
CA MET A 1 13.49 -52.40 -17.12
C MET A 1 12.96 -50.98 -16.97
N ALA A 2 12.05 -50.74 -16.04
CA ALA A 2 11.48 -49.40 -15.80
C ALA A 2 12.50 -48.54 -15.02
N GLN A 3 12.98 -47.46 -15.64
CA GLN A 3 13.97 -46.57 -15.02
C GLN A 3 13.30 -45.71 -13.94
N THR A 4 13.39 -46.14 -12.68
CA THR A 4 12.90 -45.35 -11.53
C THR A 4 13.91 -44.27 -11.13
N LYS A 5 14.15 -43.26 -11.99
CA LYS A 5 14.94 -42.09 -11.60
C LYS A 5 14.09 -41.15 -10.74
N ARG A 6 14.21 -41.28 -9.41
CA ARG A 6 13.60 -40.34 -8.46
C ARG A 6 14.32 -38.99 -8.56
N LYS A 7 13.64 -37.96 -9.05
CA LYS A 7 14.18 -36.59 -9.18
C LYS A 7 14.53 -36.04 -7.79
N ARG A 8 15.81 -35.72 -7.54
CA ARG A 8 16.25 -35.11 -6.27
C ARG A 8 15.49 -33.80 -6.05
N ARG A 9 14.70 -33.71 -4.98
CA ARG A 9 14.14 -32.45 -4.48
C ARG A 9 15.18 -31.78 -3.58
N THR A 10 15.41 -30.48 -3.77
CA THR A 10 16.26 -29.67 -2.88
C THR A 10 15.37 -28.88 -1.92
N LYS A 11 15.88 -28.57 -0.73
CA LYS A 11 15.18 -27.73 0.25
C LYS A 11 14.99 -26.30 -0.28
N HIS A 12 13.95 -25.63 0.21
CA HIS A 12 13.71 -24.21 -0.04
C HIS A 12 14.80 -23.35 0.62
N ARG A 13 15.13 -22.20 0.01
CA ARG A 13 16.03 -21.22 0.63
C ARG A 13 15.20 -20.27 1.48
N GLY A 14 15.43 -20.29 2.79
CA GLY A 14 14.94 -19.26 3.70
C GLY A 14 15.88 -18.07 3.70
N ASN A 15 15.33 -16.87 3.77
CA ASN A 15 16.06 -15.65 4.12
C ASN A 15 16.04 -15.48 5.65
N ALA A 16 17.04 -14.78 6.20
CA ALA A 16 17.09 -14.35 7.61
C ALA A 16 15.80 -13.65 8.08
N ALA A 17 15.04 -13.02 7.16
CA ALA A 17 13.74 -12.42 7.43
C ALA A 17 12.57 -13.44 7.58
N GLY A 18 12.84 -14.76 7.58
CA GLY A 18 11.81 -15.80 7.68
C GLY A 18 10.95 -15.99 6.42
N ALA A 19 11.32 -15.34 5.30
CA ALA A 19 10.66 -15.50 4.02
C ALA A 19 11.30 -16.63 3.22
N ILE A 20 10.48 -17.45 2.55
CA ILE A 20 10.95 -18.44 1.58
C ILE A 20 11.19 -17.72 0.25
N GLU A 21 12.44 -17.67 -0.19
CA GLU A 21 12.77 -17.06 -1.48
C GLU A 21 12.46 -18.05 -2.61
N ALA A 22 11.86 -17.54 -3.68
CA ALA A 22 11.75 -18.29 -4.93
C ALA A 22 13.17 -18.68 -5.38
N ARG A 23 13.34 -19.91 -5.88
CA ARG A 23 14.63 -20.48 -6.24
C ARG A 23 15.36 -19.54 -7.22
N GLY A 24 16.30 -18.75 -6.69
CA GLY A 24 17.17 -17.91 -7.49
C GLY A 24 18.02 -18.78 -8.43
N ARG A 25 18.38 -18.23 -9.58
CA ARG A 25 19.26 -18.90 -10.55
C ARG A 25 20.67 -18.95 -9.95
N THR A 26 21.09 -20.09 -9.43
CA THR A 26 22.39 -20.24 -8.74
C THR A 26 23.60 -20.25 -9.68
N GLY A 27 23.39 -20.25 -11.00
CA GLY A 27 24.45 -20.38 -11.99
C GLY A 27 24.94 -19.07 -12.61
N ARG A 28 24.28 -17.93 -12.36
CA ARG A 28 24.67 -16.63 -12.93
C ARG A 28 24.36 -15.52 -11.93
N LYS A 29 25.29 -14.59 -11.74
CA LYS A 29 25.03 -13.36 -10.96
C LYS A 29 23.88 -12.59 -11.63
N PRO A 30 22.87 -12.13 -10.88
CA PRO A 30 21.78 -11.32 -11.44
C PRO A 30 22.34 -10.14 -12.21
N THR A 31 21.77 -9.86 -13.37
CA THR A 31 22.11 -8.64 -14.11
C THR A 31 21.60 -7.41 -13.34
N GLU A 32 22.20 -6.24 -13.57
CA GLU A 32 21.75 -5.02 -12.91
C GLU A 32 20.27 -4.71 -13.18
N ALA A 33 19.78 -5.04 -14.37
CA ALA A 33 18.38 -4.89 -14.75
C ALA A 33 17.45 -5.79 -13.89
N GLU A 34 17.82 -7.05 -13.68
CA GLU A 34 17.08 -7.99 -12.83
C GLU A 34 17.14 -7.62 -11.34
N THR A 35 18.26 -7.02 -10.91
CA THR A 35 18.39 -6.52 -9.53
C THR A 35 17.50 -5.29 -9.33
N LYS A 36 17.46 -4.38 -10.30
CA LYS A 36 16.59 -3.19 -10.26
C LYS A 36 15.11 -3.57 -10.30
N SER A 37 14.71 -4.56 -11.10
CA SER A 37 13.31 -5.02 -11.16
C SER A 37 12.88 -5.68 -9.85
N SER A 38 13.68 -6.59 -9.29
CA SER A 38 13.38 -7.23 -8.02
C SER A 38 13.33 -6.24 -6.85
N MET A 39 14.21 -5.23 -6.81
CA MET A 39 14.13 -4.14 -5.83
C MET A 39 12.83 -3.33 -5.97
N ARG A 40 12.38 -3.03 -7.20
CA ARG A 40 11.12 -2.32 -7.45
C ARG A 40 9.91 -3.13 -6.99
N ASP A 41 9.89 -4.43 -7.25
CA ASP A 41 8.80 -5.32 -6.83
C ASP A 41 8.74 -5.47 -5.31
N GLN A 42 9.89 -5.62 -4.65
CA GLN A 42 9.96 -5.63 -3.19
C GLN A 42 9.50 -4.30 -2.58
N ALA A 43 9.91 -3.16 -3.16
CA ALA A 43 9.48 -1.84 -2.70
C ALA A 43 7.96 -1.65 -2.85
N ARG A 44 7.38 -2.14 -3.96
CA ARG A 44 5.93 -2.12 -4.18
C ARG A 44 5.22 -3.00 -3.14
N GLN A 45 5.71 -4.20 -2.88
CA GLN A 45 5.14 -5.09 -1.86
C GLN A 45 5.19 -4.48 -0.47
N ARG A 46 6.29 -3.85 -0.07
CA ARG A 46 6.42 -3.16 1.23
C ARG A 46 5.40 -2.02 1.39
N ARG A 47 5.09 -1.28 0.31
CA ARG A 47 4.04 -0.24 0.35
C ARG A 47 2.65 -0.83 0.53
N VAL A 48 2.37 -1.95 -0.13
CA VAL A 48 1.07 -2.62 -0.09
C VAL A 48 0.82 -3.35 1.23
N THR A 49 1.87 -3.86 1.88
CA THR A 49 1.76 -4.59 3.15
C THR A 49 1.90 -3.72 4.40
N LYS A 50 2.13 -2.40 4.25
CA LYS A 50 2.23 -1.49 5.39
C LYS A 50 0.86 -1.38 6.08
N PRO A 51 0.77 -1.61 7.40
CA PRO A 51 -0.50 -1.53 8.11
C PRO A 51 -1.02 -0.08 8.12
N PRO A 52 -2.34 0.13 7.92
CA PRO A 52 -2.92 1.46 8.00
C PRO A 52 -2.87 1.95 9.46
N THR A 53 -2.29 3.13 9.66
CA THR A 53 -2.21 3.78 10.98
C THR A 53 -3.15 4.98 11.04
N TRP A 54 -3.63 5.29 12.25
CA TRP A 54 -4.47 6.48 12.49
C TRP A 54 -3.77 7.78 12.06
N ASN A 55 -2.46 7.90 12.30
CA ASN A 55 -1.68 9.05 11.82
C ASN A 55 -1.65 9.16 10.29
N SER A 56 -1.52 8.04 9.57
CA SER A 56 -1.53 8.07 8.10
C SER A 56 -2.90 8.46 7.55
N ALA A 57 -3.98 8.01 8.19
CA ALA A 57 -5.34 8.38 7.82
C ALA A 57 -5.59 9.87 8.12
N ALA A 58 -5.15 10.36 9.28
CA ALA A 58 -5.26 11.77 9.66
C ALA A 58 -4.46 12.70 8.74
N MET A 59 -3.24 12.34 8.32
CA MET A 59 -2.47 13.12 7.33
C MET A 59 -3.18 13.19 5.98
N LYS A 60 -3.72 12.07 5.48
CA LYS A 60 -4.47 12.04 4.22
C LYS A 60 -5.76 12.87 4.33
N ALA A 61 -6.50 12.72 5.42
CA ALA A 61 -7.72 13.48 5.68
C ALA A 61 -7.43 14.98 5.84
N GLY A 62 -6.34 15.34 6.52
CA GLY A 62 -5.87 16.72 6.63
C GLY A 62 -5.50 17.31 5.27
N ALA A 63 -4.77 16.56 4.43
CA ALA A 63 -4.47 16.98 3.06
C ALA A 63 -5.76 17.21 2.24
N MET A 64 -6.75 16.32 2.37
CA MET A 64 -8.04 16.46 1.69
C MET A 64 -8.84 17.66 2.25
N ALA A 65 -8.80 17.91 3.55
CA ALA A 65 -9.45 19.05 4.19
C ALA A 65 -8.84 20.38 3.74
N VAL A 66 -7.51 20.46 3.61
CA VAL A 66 -6.83 21.62 3.02
C VAL A 66 -7.24 21.82 1.57
N LEU A 67 -7.32 20.74 0.79
CA LEU A 67 -7.72 20.79 -0.61
C LEU A 67 -9.18 21.28 -0.76
N LEU A 68 -10.09 20.76 0.08
CA LEU A 68 -11.48 21.22 0.14
C LEU A 68 -11.57 22.68 0.57
N PHE A 69 -10.81 23.10 1.57
CA PHE A 69 -10.76 24.50 2.00
C PHE A 69 -10.32 25.43 0.87
N ILE A 70 -9.29 25.06 0.10
CA ILE A 70 -8.86 25.81 -1.08
C ILE A 70 -9.97 25.84 -2.13
N LEU A 71 -10.61 24.70 -2.43
CA LEU A 71 -11.71 24.62 -3.40
C LEU A 71 -12.92 25.48 -3.01
N THR A 72 -13.27 25.51 -1.72
CA THR A 72 -14.33 26.38 -1.21
C THR A 72 -13.92 27.85 -1.27
N GLN A 73 -12.67 28.17 -0.93
CA GLN A 73 -12.16 29.56 -0.91
C GLN A 73 -11.97 30.14 -2.32
N VAL A 74 -11.64 29.32 -3.31
CA VAL A 74 -11.54 29.73 -4.73
C VAL A 74 -12.94 29.95 -5.34
N GLY A 75 -14.02 29.68 -4.60
CA GLY A 75 -15.38 29.99 -5.03
C GLY A 75 -15.91 29.07 -6.14
N ILE A 76 -15.26 27.92 -6.37
CA ILE A 76 -15.67 26.95 -7.41
C ILE A 76 -17.09 26.42 -7.13
N PHE A 77 -17.54 26.46 -5.87
CA PHE A 77 -18.88 26.07 -5.45
C PHE A 77 -19.91 27.21 -5.37
N GLY A 78 -19.59 28.40 -5.90
CA GLY A 78 -20.60 29.37 -6.34
C GLY A 78 -21.38 30.14 -5.27
N GLY A 79 -20.86 30.33 -4.06
CA GLY A 79 -21.51 31.18 -3.06
C GLY A 79 -20.49 31.90 -2.19
N ASP A 80 -20.85 33.11 -1.74
CA ASP A 80 -20.13 33.95 -0.79
C ASP A 80 -20.02 33.27 0.59
N THR A 81 -19.39 32.10 0.65
CA THR A 81 -19.16 31.41 1.92
C THR A 81 -18.17 32.25 2.71
N THR A 82 -18.65 32.83 3.80
CA THR A 82 -17.79 33.55 4.74
C THR A 82 -16.69 32.62 5.24
N VAL A 83 -15.49 33.16 5.48
CA VAL A 83 -14.31 32.39 5.90
C VAL A 83 -14.61 31.48 7.10
N SER A 84 -15.48 31.94 8.02
CA SER A 84 -15.97 31.16 9.16
C SER A 84 -16.76 29.92 8.76
N GLN A 85 -17.66 30.01 7.77
CA GLN A 85 -18.41 28.87 7.25
C GLN A 85 -17.48 27.87 6.54
N GLY A 86 -16.51 28.35 5.77
CA GLY A 86 -15.50 27.50 5.12
C GLY A 86 -14.67 26.70 6.12
N ILE A 87 -14.21 27.33 7.21
CA ILE A 87 -13.47 26.66 8.29
C ILE A 87 -14.34 25.60 8.98
N LEU A 88 -15.60 25.93 9.30
CA LEU A 88 -16.52 25.01 9.96
C LEU A 88 -16.79 23.77 9.08
N LEU A 89 -17.01 23.99 7.78
CA LEU A 89 -17.30 22.93 6.82
C LEU A 89 -16.07 22.05 6.57
N ALA A 90 -14.87 22.65 6.48
CA ALA A 90 -13.61 21.90 6.41
C ALA A 90 -13.35 21.07 7.68
N ALA A 91 -13.63 21.62 8.87
CA ALA A 91 -13.50 20.89 10.13
C ALA A 91 -14.48 19.73 10.24
N MET A 92 -15.75 19.95 9.87
CA MET A 92 -16.78 18.90 9.82
C MET A 92 -16.42 17.81 8.81
N ALA A 93 -15.97 18.20 7.61
CA ALA A 93 -15.50 17.27 6.60
C ALA A 93 -14.31 16.45 7.11
N MET A 94 -13.33 17.07 7.78
CA MET A 94 -12.21 16.34 8.38
C MET A 94 -12.68 15.32 9.42
N LEU A 95 -13.64 15.69 10.27
CA LEU A 95 -14.16 14.83 11.33
C LEU A 95 -14.90 13.61 10.77
N ILE A 96 -15.69 13.78 9.71
CA ILE A 96 -16.43 12.69 9.06
C ILE A 96 -15.51 11.85 8.16
N TYR A 97 -14.62 12.50 7.41
CA TYR A 97 -13.80 11.84 6.40
C TYR A 97 -12.63 11.07 7.02
N THR A 98 -12.11 11.48 8.17
CA THR A 98 -11.02 10.77 8.88
C THR A 98 -11.39 9.32 9.25
N PRO A 99 -12.50 9.04 9.98
CA PRO A 99 -12.90 7.67 10.28
C PRO A 99 -13.30 6.90 9.03
N LEU A 100 -13.95 7.55 8.07
CA LEU A 100 -14.33 6.91 6.80
C LEU A 100 -13.10 6.48 5.98
N ALA A 101 -12.08 7.34 5.89
CA ALA A 101 -10.82 7.06 5.22
C ALA A 101 -10.07 5.92 5.92
N TYR A 102 -10.05 5.89 7.25
CA TYR A 102 -9.43 4.81 8.01
C TYR A 102 -10.10 3.45 7.74
N VAL A 103 -11.44 3.39 7.76
CA VAL A 103 -12.19 2.16 7.48
C VAL A 103 -11.95 1.69 6.04
N THR A 104 -11.94 2.62 5.09
CA THR A 104 -11.68 2.34 3.68
C THR A 104 -10.26 1.79 3.47
N ASP A 105 -9.26 2.45 4.05
CA ASP A 105 -7.86 1.99 4.01
C ASP A 105 -7.71 0.61 4.64
N ARG A 106 -8.44 0.32 5.75
CA ARG A 106 -8.44 -0.99 6.41
C ARG A 106 -9.08 -2.08 5.54
N TRP A 107 -10.14 -1.78 4.80
CA TRP A 107 -10.77 -2.72 3.88
C TRP A 107 -9.85 -3.06 2.70
N VAL A 108 -9.24 -2.04 2.09
CA VAL A 108 -8.27 -2.21 0.99
C VAL A 108 -7.04 -2.99 1.45
N TYR A 109 -6.53 -2.70 2.66
CA TYR A 109 -5.42 -3.45 3.27
C TYR A 109 -5.76 -4.93 3.42
N LYS A 110 -6.92 -5.28 3.98
CA LYS A 110 -7.37 -6.67 4.12
C LYS A 110 -7.45 -7.37 2.76
N LYS A 111 -8.05 -6.72 1.76
CA LYS A 111 -8.16 -7.26 0.38
C LYS A 111 -6.78 -7.50 -0.25
N ASN A 112 -5.83 -6.60 -0.05
CA ASN A 112 -4.47 -6.74 -0.56
C ASN A 112 -3.68 -7.83 0.18
N LEU A 113 -3.87 -7.97 1.49
CA LEU A 113 -3.24 -9.04 2.28
C LEU A 113 -3.70 -10.42 1.82
N LEU A 114 -5.01 -10.59 1.54
CA LEU A 114 -5.56 -11.83 0.99
C LEU A 114 -4.92 -12.19 -0.37
N ARG A 115 -4.73 -11.19 -1.25
CA ARG A 115 -4.05 -11.39 -2.55
C ARG A 115 -2.58 -11.77 -2.41
N VAL A 116 -1.88 -11.23 -1.41
CA VAL A 116 -0.48 -11.60 -1.13
C VAL A 116 -0.41 -13.03 -0.58
N ASN A 117 -1.33 -13.40 0.31
CA ASN A 117 -1.38 -14.75 0.87
C ASN A 117 -1.75 -15.82 -0.17
N GLN A 118 -2.63 -15.52 -1.13
CA GLN A 118 -2.96 -16.43 -2.24
C GLN A 118 -1.79 -16.67 -3.23
N LYS A 119 -0.79 -15.79 -3.26
CA LYS A 119 0.38 -15.91 -4.14
C LYS A 119 1.56 -16.63 -3.49
N ARG A 120 1.50 -16.92 -2.18
CA ARG A 120 2.48 -17.74 -1.46
C ARG A 120 2.14 -19.21 -1.61
#